data_AF-A0A1M6HGC6-F1
#
_entry.id   AF-A0A1M6HGC6-F1
#
_cell.length_a   1.000
_cell.length_b   1.000
_cell.length_c   1.000
_cell.angle_alpha   90.00
_cell.angle_beta   90.00
_cell.angle_gamma   90.00
#
_symmetry.space_group_name_H-M   'P 1'
#
loop_
_entity.id
_entity.type
_entity.pdbx_description
1 polymer ?
#
loop_
_entity_poly.entity_id
_entity_poly.type
_entity_poly.pdbx_seq_one_letter_code
_entity_poly.pdbx_strand_id
1 'polypeptide(L)'
;MHSLTARNISSLPDIVKREIMSPKLNDRELGHSERKKLTARIITMLGVKFTDDAEMQLAQAEFGTLLRSYSLTAQEVIEAYRMAIKKELPNADGEPIKVYPNLSTIQAGEILSAYINFKVESVAHTKGIEKLRGFLKPPTAEPTQEEKEIASRKIIDSVRGEVSERGSSEKAFLIYNYLCERKEFIPYRRKFPQAYNFCFRKFIAREKANPLLLTRYDIRVLEQGHDELVRRLSEEPKTVKVTELNGYVYQQAKNLLVVKFLKENEDLCT
;
A
#
# COMPACT_ATOMS: atom_id res chain seq x y z
N MET A 1 2.93 21.42 5.17
CA MET A 1 3.93 20.68 4.38
C MET A 1 5.30 21.00 4.97
N HIS A 2 6.02 20.02 5.51
CA HIS A 2 7.40 20.26 5.96
C HIS A 2 8.33 20.28 4.74
N SER A 3 9.10 21.35 4.57
CA SER A 3 10.12 21.44 3.51
C SER A 3 11.40 20.71 3.95
N LEU A 4 12.09 20.07 3.00
CA LEU A 4 13.37 19.42 3.26
C LEU A 4 14.44 20.49 3.55
N THR A 5 15.09 20.41 4.71
CA THR A 5 16.20 21.30 5.05
C THR A 5 17.52 20.79 4.46
N ALA A 6 18.51 21.67 4.27
CA ALA A 6 19.84 21.28 3.81
C ALA A 6 20.50 20.22 4.72
N ARG A 7 20.21 20.25 6.03
CA ARG A 7 20.67 19.27 7.02
C ARG A 7 19.99 17.91 6.84
N ASN A 8 18.72 17.87 6.43
CA ASN A 8 18.03 16.62 6.13
C ASN A 8 18.67 15.94 4.91
N ILE A 9 18.94 16.72 3.85
CA ILE A 9 19.54 16.24 2.59
C ILE A 9 20.97 15.74 2.80
N SER A 10 21.80 16.45 3.57
CA SER A 10 23.19 16.04 3.83
C SER A 10 23.30 14.68 4.55
N SER A 11 22.28 14.31 5.32
CA SER A 11 22.20 13.07 6.08
C SER A 11 21.73 11.84 5.27
N LEU A 12 21.34 12.03 4.00
CA LEU A 12 20.88 10.95 3.12
C LEU A 12 22.06 10.22 2.45
N PRO A 13 21.90 8.93 2.11
CA PRO A 13 22.85 8.22 1.26
C PRO A 13 23.01 8.89 -0.10
N ASP A 14 24.20 8.80 -0.70
CA ASP A 14 24.51 9.51 -1.95
C ASP A 14 23.59 9.11 -3.11
N ILE A 15 23.18 7.85 -3.18
CA ILE A 15 22.21 7.37 -4.17
C ILE A 15 20.88 8.12 -4.11
N VAL A 16 20.42 8.49 -2.90
CA VAL A 16 19.18 9.25 -2.68
C VAL A 16 19.40 10.74 -2.87
N LYS A 17 20.56 11.28 -2.46
CA LYS A 17 20.92 12.69 -2.72
C LYS A 17 20.90 13.01 -4.21
N ARG A 18 21.53 12.16 -5.04
CA ARG A 18 21.59 12.35 -6.50
C ARG A 18 20.20 12.39 -7.12
N GLU A 19 19.29 11.55 -6.63
CA GLU A 19 17.90 11.48 -7.09
C GLU A 19 17.07 12.73 -6.77
N ILE A 20 17.34 13.39 -5.64
CA ILE A 20 16.59 14.58 -5.20
C ILE A 20 17.21 15.88 -5.72
N MET A 21 18.54 15.94 -5.79
CA MET A 21 19.26 17.18 -6.09
C MET A 21 19.42 17.45 -7.59
N SER A 22 19.25 16.43 -8.44
CA SER A 22 19.40 16.58 -9.89
C SER A 22 18.06 16.45 -10.61
N PRO A 23 17.82 17.23 -11.68
CA PRO A 23 16.61 17.10 -12.47
C PRO A 23 16.56 15.72 -13.13
N LYS A 24 15.34 15.18 -13.21
CA LYS A 24 15.08 13.92 -13.91
C LYS A 24 15.12 14.16 -15.43
N LEU A 25 15.57 13.17 -16.18
CA LEU A 25 15.69 13.26 -17.63
C LEU A 25 14.33 13.34 -18.32
N ASN A 26 13.24 12.96 -17.67
CA ASN A 26 11.88 13.11 -18.19
C ASN A 26 11.26 14.50 -17.88
N ASP A 27 11.97 15.37 -17.17
CA ASP A 27 11.54 16.73 -16.89
C ASP A 27 11.34 17.54 -18.19
N ARG A 28 10.29 18.36 -18.22
CA ARG A 28 9.88 19.11 -19.42
C ARG A 28 10.77 20.32 -19.69
N GLU A 29 11.31 20.96 -18.65
CA GLU A 29 12.04 22.23 -18.75
C GLU A 29 13.55 21.98 -18.79
N LEU A 30 14.06 21.21 -17.82
CA LEU A 30 15.49 20.96 -17.63
C LEU A 30 15.96 19.67 -18.30
N GLY A 31 15.06 18.71 -18.54
CA GLY A 31 15.42 17.39 -19.06
C GLY A 31 15.98 17.42 -20.49
N HIS A 32 15.59 18.37 -21.34
CA HIS A 32 16.07 18.41 -22.73
C HIS A 32 17.57 18.68 -22.85
N SER A 33 18.07 19.70 -22.14
CA SER A 33 19.50 20.04 -22.18
C SER A 33 20.36 18.95 -21.54
N GLU A 34 19.86 18.35 -20.45
CA GLU A 34 20.55 17.26 -19.75
C GLU A 34 20.62 15.97 -20.59
N ARG A 35 19.55 15.61 -21.33
CA ARG A 35 19.58 14.47 -22.25
C ARG A 35 20.63 14.66 -23.34
N LYS A 36 20.73 15.85 -23.95
CA LYS A 36 21.73 16.12 -25.00
C LYS A 36 23.17 15.96 -24.48
N LYS A 37 23.48 16.54 -23.32
CA LYS A 37 24.81 16.40 -22.67
C LYS A 37 25.11 14.95 -22.30
N LEU A 38 24.13 14.26 -21.75
CA LEU A 38 24.25 12.85 -21.35
C LEU A 38 24.53 11.96 -22.56
N THR A 39 23.75 12.09 -23.63
CA THR A 39 23.92 11.27 -24.83
C THR A 39 25.33 11.41 -25.41
N ALA A 40 25.85 12.65 -25.51
CA ALA A 40 27.23 12.89 -25.96
C ALA A 40 28.25 12.18 -25.06
N ARG A 41 28.03 12.19 -23.74
CA ARG A 41 28.91 11.52 -22.78
C ARG A 41 28.84 9.99 -22.87
N ILE A 42 27.67 9.41 -23.14
CA ILE A 42 27.52 7.96 -23.36
C ILE A 42 28.20 7.54 -24.67
N ILE A 43 28.07 8.32 -25.74
CA ILE A 43 28.81 8.09 -27.00
C ILE A 43 30.31 7.98 -26.74
N THR A 44 30.87 8.95 -26.00
CA THR A 44 32.29 8.94 -25.64
C THR A 44 32.64 7.74 -24.74
N MET A 45 31.79 7.43 -23.76
CA MET A 45 32.02 6.32 -22.83
C MET A 45 32.08 4.96 -23.53
N LEU A 46 31.19 4.73 -24.49
CA LEU A 46 31.08 3.47 -25.23
C LEU A 46 32.04 3.42 -26.43
N GLY A 47 32.67 4.54 -26.78
CA GLY A 47 33.54 4.62 -27.96
C GLY A 47 32.78 4.40 -29.28
N VAL A 48 31.52 4.85 -29.34
CA VAL A 48 30.67 4.65 -30.54
C VAL A 48 31.25 5.41 -31.71
N LYS A 49 31.33 4.75 -32.87
CA LYS A 49 31.73 5.35 -34.13
C LYS A 49 30.52 5.43 -35.05
N PHE A 50 30.35 6.58 -35.69
CA PHE A 50 29.31 6.81 -36.69
C PHE A 50 29.97 6.94 -38.07
N THR A 51 29.23 6.55 -39.10
CA THR A 51 29.68 6.63 -40.49
C THR A 51 29.56 8.06 -41.03
N ASP A 52 28.52 8.78 -40.62
CA ASP A 52 28.29 10.18 -40.96
C ASP A 52 27.56 10.96 -39.84
N ASP A 53 27.45 12.28 -40.02
CA ASP A 53 26.79 13.17 -39.08
C ASP A 53 25.27 12.94 -38.99
N ALA A 54 24.63 12.43 -40.06
CA ALA A 54 23.20 12.19 -40.09
C ALA A 54 22.83 10.99 -39.21
N GLU A 55 23.61 9.91 -39.30
CA GLU A 55 23.51 8.72 -38.44
C GLU A 55 23.71 9.10 -36.96
N MET A 56 24.72 9.92 -36.68
CA MET A 56 24.97 10.40 -35.32
C MET A 56 23.78 11.19 -34.78
N GLN A 57 23.21 12.11 -35.56
CA GLN A 57 22.07 12.92 -35.13
C GLN A 57 20.82 12.07 -34.89
N LEU A 58 20.54 11.10 -35.77
CA LEU A 58 19.42 10.19 -35.62
C LEU A 58 19.55 9.34 -34.35
N ALA A 59 20.72 8.72 -34.15
CA ALA A 59 21.00 7.91 -32.96
C ALA A 59 20.90 8.75 -31.67
N GLN A 60 21.37 10.00 -31.69
CA GLN A 60 21.23 10.91 -30.55
C GLN A 60 19.77 11.26 -30.24
N ALA A 61 18.95 11.47 -31.26
CA ALA A 61 17.53 11.79 -31.12
C ALA A 61 16.72 10.60 -30.59
N GLU A 62 16.98 9.40 -31.11
CA GLU A 62 16.33 8.17 -30.65
C GLU A 62 16.70 7.85 -29.20
N PHE A 63 18.00 7.90 -28.88
CA PHE A 63 18.48 7.68 -27.51
C PHE A 63 17.92 8.74 -26.55
N GLY A 64 17.92 10.02 -26.95
CA GLY A 64 17.32 11.09 -26.18
C GLY A 64 15.80 10.92 -25.98
N THR A 65 15.11 10.29 -26.93
CA THR A 65 13.68 9.96 -26.78
C THR A 65 13.48 8.82 -25.79
N LEU A 66 14.28 7.76 -25.89
CA LEU A 66 14.26 6.64 -24.94
C LEU A 66 14.45 7.13 -23.50
N LEU A 67 15.44 8.00 -23.25
CA LEU A 67 15.73 8.52 -21.92
C LEU A 67 14.55 9.26 -21.27
N ARG A 68 13.62 9.80 -22.08
CA ARG A 68 12.40 10.46 -21.57
C ARG A 68 11.44 9.47 -20.92
N SER A 69 11.49 8.20 -21.30
CA SER A 69 10.63 7.15 -20.75
C SER A 69 11.06 6.71 -19.34
N TYR A 70 12.24 7.13 -18.88
CA TYR A 70 12.80 6.73 -17.58
C TYR A 70 12.81 7.89 -16.58
N SER A 71 12.37 7.62 -15.35
CA SER A 71 12.46 8.57 -14.23
C SER A 71 13.84 8.51 -13.55
N LEU A 72 14.90 8.73 -14.35
CA LEU A 72 16.29 8.70 -13.92
C LEU A 72 16.95 10.07 -14.16
N THR A 73 17.95 10.40 -13.35
CA THR A 73 18.83 11.57 -13.53
C THR A 73 19.97 11.22 -14.48
N ALA A 74 20.67 12.25 -15.01
CA ALA A 74 21.84 12.00 -15.87
C ALA A 74 22.95 11.21 -15.16
N GLN A 75 23.14 11.45 -13.86
CA GLN A 75 24.12 10.73 -13.06
C GLN A 75 23.74 9.27 -12.84
N GLU A 76 22.46 8.98 -12.62
CA GLU A 76 21.95 7.61 -12.53
C GLU A 76 22.19 6.83 -13.83
N VAL A 77 21.96 7.44 -14.99
CA VAL A 77 22.23 6.79 -16.28
C VAL A 77 23.72 6.51 -16.48
N ILE A 78 24.59 7.48 -16.18
CA ILE A 78 26.05 7.29 -16.26
C ILE A 78 26.50 6.13 -15.34
N GLU A 79 25.94 6.04 -14.14
CA GLU A 79 26.27 4.98 -13.21
C GLU A 79 25.77 3.62 -13.71
N ALA A 80 24.55 3.55 -14.24
CA ALA A 80 23.99 2.33 -14.84
C ALA A 80 24.92 1.77 -15.94
N TYR A 81 25.39 2.63 -16.85
CA TYR A 81 26.34 2.21 -17.89
C TYR A 81 27.70 1.78 -17.33
N ARG A 82 28.22 2.45 -16.31
CA ARG A 82 29.47 2.03 -15.64
C ARG A 82 29.33 0.66 -15.00
N MET A 83 28.23 0.42 -14.27
CA MET A 83 27.95 -0.87 -13.65
C MET A 83 27.78 -1.97 -14.71
N ALA A 84 27.08 -1.69 -15.80
CA ALA A 84 26.95 -2.62 -16.93
C ALA A 84 28.31 -2.98 -17.54
N ILE A 85 29.18 -1.98 -17.79
CA ILE A 85 30.55 -2.20 -18.31
C ILE A 85 31.38 -3.06 -17.33
N LYS A 86 31.21 -2.85 -16.02
CA LYS A 86 31.87 -3.64 -14.97
C LYS A 86 31.22 -5.01 -14.72
N LYS A 87 30.15 -5.36 -15.45
CA LYS A 87 29.39 -6.62 -15.28
C LYS A 87 28.71 -6.75 -13.91
N GLU A 88 28.33 -5.62 -13.31
CA GLU A 88 27.66 -5.55 -12.00
C GLU A 88 26.12 -5.56 -12.12
N LEU A 89 25.57 -5.42 -13.33
CA LEU A 89 24.13 -5.48 -13.58
C LEU A 89 23.76 -6.80 -14.28
N PRO A 90 22.85 -7.60 -13.69
CA PRO A 90 22.32 -8.79 -14.34
C PRO A 90 21.21 -8.43 -15.35
N ASN A 91 21.08 -9.25 -16.39
CA ASN A 91 19.94 -9.26 -17.31
C ASN A 91 18.76 -10.06 -16.72
N ALA A 92 17.70 -10.23 -17.51
CA ALA A 92 16.51 -10.98 -17.08
C ALA A 92 16.79 -12.46 -16.74
N ASP A 93 17.82 -13.04 -17.33
CA ASP A 93 18.25 -14.43 -17.11
C ASP A 93 19.26 -14.57 -15.95
N GLY A 94 19.62 -13.46 -15.28
CA GLY A 94 20.59 -13.42 -14.19
C GLY A 94 22.05 -13.38 -14.64
N GLU A 95 22.33 -13.32 -15.94
CA GLU A 95 23.68 -13.17 -16.50
C GLU A 95 24.10 -11.70 -16.56
N PRO A 96 25.40 -11.36 -16.47
CA PRO A 96 25.83 -9.98 -16.64
C PRO A 96 25.48 -9.41 -18.03
N ILE A 97 24.91 -8.19 -18.06
CA ILE A 97 24.56 -7.52 -19.31
C ILE A 97 25.82 -7.31 -20.16
N LYS A 98 25.74 -7.73 -21.43
CA LYS A 98 26.81 -7.50 -22.41
C LYS A 98 26.66 -6.11 -23.01
N VAL A 99 27.66 -5.26 -22.78
CA VAL A 99 27.71 -3.90 -23.34
C VAL A 99 28.46 -3.92 -24.67
N TYR A 100 27.88 -3.31 -25.70
CA TYR A 100 28.47 -3.20 -27.03
C TYR A 100 28.76 -1.71 -27.33
N PRO A 101 29.76 -1.40 -28.17
CA PRO A 101 30.12 -0.02 -28.50
C PRO A 101 29.13 0.60 -29.51
N ASN A 102 27.85 0.67 -29.14
CA ASN A 102 26.78 1.26 -29.94
C ASN A 102 25.75 1.99 -29.06
N LEU A 103 24.85 2.76 -29.68
CA LEU A 103 23.72 3.41 -29.00
C LEU A 103 22.40 2.61 -29.17
N SER A 104 22.46 1.28 -29.13
CA SER A 104 21.25 0.46 -29.26
C SER A 104 20.25 0.81 -28.16
N THR A 105 19.04 1.19 -28.55
CA THR A 105 17.94 1.50 -27.63
C THR A 105 17.49 0.27 -26.84
N ILE A 106 17.66 -0.93 -27.40
CA ILE A 106 17.36 -2.20 -26.73
C ILE A 106 18.33 -2.43 -25.57
N GLN A 107 19.63 -2.36 -25.84
CA GLN A 107 20.67 -2.51 -24.80
C GLN A 107 20.53 -1.43 -23.73
N ALA A 108 20.28 -0.18 -24.15
CA ALA A 108 20.03 0.91 -23.23
C ALA A 108 18.82 0.63 -22.33
N GLY A 109 17.72 0.14 -22.90
CA GLY A 109 16.52 -0.21 -22.14
C GLY A 109 16.77 -1.30 -21.12
N GLU A 110 17.57 -2.31 -21.47
CA GLU A 110 17.99 -3.40 -20.58
C GLU A 110 18.84 -2.88 -19.42
N ILE A 111 19.89 -2.10 -19.70
CA ILE A 111 20.77 -1.49 -18.70
C ILE A 111 20.00 -0.62 -17.71
N LEU A 112 19.13 0.26 -18.23
CA LEU A 112 18.38 1.21 -17.39
C LEU A 112 17.36 0.49 -16.51
N SER A 113 16.69 -0.54 -17.05
CA SER A 113 15.74 -1.36 -16.28
C SER A 113 16.45 -2.15 -15.18
N ALA A 114 17.58 -2.78 -15.49
CA ALA A 114 18.38 -3.50 -14.52
C ALA A 114 18.90 -2.60 -13.40
N TYR A 115 19.34 -1.37 -13.73
CA TYR A 115 19.75 -0.39 -12.73
C TYR A 115 18.58 0.06 -11.83
N ILE A 116 17.37 0.22 -12.38
CA ILE A 116 16.18 0.53 -11.58
C ILE A 116 15.91 -0.58 -10.57
N ASN A 117 15.99 -1.85 -10.99
CA ASN A 117 15.80 -2.99 -10.09
C ASN A 117 16.89 -3.05 -9.02
N PHE A 118 18.16 -2.91 -9.41
CA PHE A 118 19.28 -2.80 -8.48
C PHE A 118 19.08 -1.68 -7.44
N LYS A 119 18.59 -0.52 -7.89
CA LYS A 119 18.30 0.62 -6.99
C LYS A 119 17.24 0.26 -5.96
N VAL A 120 16.17 -0.42 -6.36
CA VAL A 120 15.08 -0.85 -5.45
C VAL A 120 15.59 -1.88 -4.42
N GLU A 121 16.46 -2.79 -4.83
CA GLU A 121 17.04 -3.84 -3.98
C GLU A 121 18.18 -3.33 -3.07
N SER A 122 18.72 -2.15 -3.36
CA SER A 122 19.79 -1.55 -2.57
C SER A 122 19.29 -1.12 -1.18
N VAL A 123 19.79 -1.79 -0.14
CA VAL A 123 19.52 -1.46 1.27
C VAL A 123 19.78 0.02 1.59
N ALA A 124 20.81 0.61 0.96
CA ALA A 124 21.13 2.03 1.15
C ALA A 124 20.07 2.95 0.53
N HIS A 125 19.52 2.60 -0.64
CA HIS A 125 18.42 3.33 -1.26
C HIS A 125 17.15 3.22 -0.42
N THR A 126 16.75 2.00 -0.04
CA THR A 126 15.54 1.74 0.76
C THR A 126 15.58 2.51 2.08
N LYS A 127 16.67 2.40 2.84
CA LYS A 127 16.85 3.15 4.11
C LYS A 127 16.86 4.66 3.91
N GLY A 128 17.44 5.14 2.81
CA GLY A 128 17.45 6.57 2.48
C GLY A 128 16.07 7.10 2.13
N ILE A 129 15.26 6.35 1.37
CA ILE A 129 13.87 6.69 1.06
C ILE A 129 12.98 6.65 2.31
N GLU A 130 13.16 5.68 3.20
CA GLU A 130 12.48 5.63 4.50
C GLU A 130 12.80 6.85 5.36
N LYS A 131 14.08 7.22 5.45
CA LYS A 131 14.53 8.42 6.16
C LYS A 131 13.93 9.69 5.55
N LEU A 132 13.88 9.79 4.22
CA LEU A 132 13.23 10.88 3.50
C LEU A 132 11.74 10.97 3.82
N ARG A 133 11.03 9.83 3.82
CA ARG A 133 9.62 9.75 4.22
C ARG A 133 9.42 10.21 5.66
N GLY A 134 10.31 9.82 6.58
CA GLY A 134 10.29 10.28 7.97
C GLY A 134 10.48 11.80 8.12
N PHE A 135 11.24 12.45 7.23
CA PHE A 135 11.36 13.91 7.23
C PHE A 135 10.11 14.62 6.68
N LEU A 136 9.51 14.06 5.61
CA LEU A 136 8.34 14.65 4.95
C LEU A 136 7.02 14.38 5.69
N LYS A 137 6.97 13.25 6.39
CA LYS A 137 5.88 12.80 7.25
C LYS A 137 6.51 12.28 8.55
N PRO A 138 6.88 13.18 9.48
CA PRO A 138 7.27 12.73 10.81
C PRO A 138 6.15 11.83 11.34
N PRO A 139 6.47 10.69 11.99
CA PRO A 139 5.45 9.89 12.63
C PRO A 139 4.63 10.84 13.51
N THR A 140 3.33 10.94 13.23
CA THR A 140 2.40 11.67 14.10
C THR A 140 2.67 11.19 15.50
N ALA A 141 2.92 12.12 16.43
CA ALA A 141 3.06 11.79 17.83
C ALA A 141 1.96 10.80 18.21
N GLU A 142 2.31 9.73 18.94
CA GLU A 142 1.29 8.81 19.41
C GLU A 142 0.19 9.64 20.09
N PRO A 143 -1.08 9.48 19.67
CA PRO A 143 -2.13 10.33 20.17
C PRO A 143 -2.16 10.23 21.68
N THR A 144 -2.24 11.38 22.35
CA THR A 144 -2.30 11.43 23.81
C THR A 144 -3.53 10.65 24.30
N GLN A 145 -3.54 10.26 25.57
CA GLN A 145 -4.70 9.57 26.14
C GLN A 145 -5.99 10.39 25.96
N GLU A 146 -5.89 11.72 26.11
CA GLU A 146 -7.00 12.65 25.87
C GLU A 146 -7.48 12.64 24.41
N GLU A 147 -6.56 12.61 23.43
CA GLU A 147 -6.92 12.54 22.02
C GLU A 147 -7.61 11.21 21.67
N LYS A 148 -7.17 10.10 22.27
CA LYS A 148 -7.82 8.79 22.12
C LYS A 148 -9.23 8.77 22.70
N GLU A 149 -9.44 9.42 23.84
CA GLU A 149 -10.77 9.57 24.43
C GLU A 149 -11.68 10.45 23.58
N ILE A 150 -11.19 11.58 23.07
CA ILE A 150 -11.94 12.47 22.17
C ILE A 150 -12.34 11.71 20.90
N ALA A 151 -11.41 10.96 20.29
CA ALA A 151 -11.69 10.15 19.12
C ALA A 151 -12.74 9.07 19.41
N SER A 152 -12.66 8.40 20.56
CA SER A 152 -13.63 7.38 20.96
C SER A 152 -15.03 7.98 21.17
N ARG A 153 -15.13 9.15 21.82
CA ARG A 153 -16.41 9.86 21.98
C ARG A 153 -17.02 10.23 20.64
N LYS A 154 -16.22 10.78 19.71
CA LYS A 154 -16.69 11.11 18.35
C LYS A 154 -17.27 9.90 17.61
N ILE A 155 -16.67 8.72 17.77
CA ILE A 155 -17.19 7.48 17.15
C ILE A 155 -18.53 7.10 17.79
N ILE A 156 -18.64 7.16 19.12
CA ILE A 156 -19.89 6.87 19.83
C ILE A 156 -21.00 7.83 19.39
N ASP A 157 -20.73 9.13 19.37
CA ASP A 157 -21.70 10.15 18.97
C ASP A 157 -22.12 9.99 17.51
N SER A 158 -21.17 9.68 16.62
CA SER A 158 -21.47 9.40 15.21
C SER A 158 -22.36 8.16 15.03
N VAL A 159 -22.06 7.07 15.73
CA VAL A 159 -22.88 5.85 15.67
C VAL A 159 -24.27 6.11 16.23
N ARG A 160 -24.39 6.88 17.33
CA ARG A 160 -25.68 7.28 17.89
C ARG A 160 -26.50 8.08 16.89
N GLY A 161 -25.92 9.12 16.29
CA GLY A 161 -26.59 9.94 15.28
C GLY A 161 -27.08 9.11 14.09
N GLU A 162 -26.23 8.23 13.54
CA GLU A 162 -26.62 7.33 12.45
C GLU A 162 -27.80 6.41 12.84
N VAL A 163 -27.78 5.86 14.05
CA VAL A 163 -28.85 4.97 14.55
C VAL A 163 -30.15 5.73 14.83
N SER A 164 -30.10 6.93 15.39
CA SER A 164 -31.28 7.75 15.63
C SER A 164 -31.92 8.24 14.33
N GLU A 165 -31.13 8.68 13.34
CA GLU A 165 -31.65 9.19 12.07
C GLU A 165 -32.12 8.08 11.12
N ARG A 166 -31.33 7.01 10.98
CA ARG A 166 -31.53 5.98 9.94
C ARG A 166 -31.96 4.63 10.50
N GLY A 167 -32.01 4.49 11.82
CA GLY A 167 -32.32 3.22 12.48
C GLY A 167 -31.23 2.15 12.33
N SER A 168 -30.06 2.48 11.77
CA SER A 168 -28.98 1.52 11.51
C SER A 168 -27.63 2.23 11.37
N SER A 169 -26.54 1.52 11.67
CA SER A 169 -25.17 1.98 11.45
C SER A 169 -24.27 0.80 11.08
N GLU A 170 -23.50 0.94 10.01
CA GLU A 170 -22.52 -0.06 9.56
C GLU A 170 -21.27 -0.07 10.45
N LYS A 171 -21.05 1.00 11.22
CA LYS A 171 -19.88 1.21 12.09
C LYS A 171 -20.16 0.87 13.55
N ALA A 172 -21.37 0.44 13.89
CA ALA A 172 -21.79 0.17 15.26
C ALA A 172 -20.91 -0.87 15.98
N PHE A 173 -20.28 -1.78 15.25
CA PHE A 173 -19.35 -2.78 15.79
C PHE A 173 -18.12 -2.15 16.45
N LEU A 174 -17.74 -0.93 16.08
CA LEU A 174 -16.59 -0.22 16.63
C LEU A 174 -16.76 0.06 18.14
N ILE A 175 -17.99 0.27 18.59
CA ILE A 175 -18.30 0.55 20.00
C ILE A 175 -18.73 -0.69 20.78
N TYR A 176 -18.80 -1.87 20.14
CA TYR A 176 -19.28 -3.10 20.78
C TYR A 176 -18.44 -3.50 22.00
N ASN A 177 -17.12 -3.44 21.89
CA ASN A 177 -16.23 -3.83 22.99
C ASN A 177 -16.37 -2.86 24.18
N TYR A 178 -16.45 -1.57 23.90
CA TYR A 178 -16.73 -0.53 24.91
C TYR A 178 -18.05 -0.79 25.64
N LEU A 179 -19.11 -1.16 24.90
CA LEU A 179 -20.39 -1.50 25.52
C LEU A 179 -20.34 -2.82 26.31
N CYS A 180 -19.49 -3.78 25.94
CA CYS A 180 -19.37 -5.05 26.69
C CYS A 180 -18.86 -4.90 28.12
N GLU A 181 -18.22 -3.77 28.45
CA GLU A 181 -17.79 -3.41 29.80
C GLU A 181 -18.95 -2.86 30.65
N ARG A 182 -20.03 -2.42 30.01
CA ARG A 182 -21.23 -1.88 30.66
C ARG A 182 -22.20 -2.98 31.06
N LYS A 183 -22.82 -2.83 32.25
CA LYS A 183 -23.75 -3.83 32.80
C LYS A 183 -25.03 -3.93 31.99
N GLU A 184 -25.49 -2.81 31.44
CA GLU A 184 -26.71 -2.66 30.64
C GLU A 184 -26.63 -3.42 29.32
N PHE A 185 -25.42 -3.65 28.79
CA PHE A 185 -25.23 -4.36 27.53
C PHE A 185 -25.12 -5.89 27.70
N ILE A 186 -24.96 -6.39 28.93
CA ILE A 186 -24.82 -7.84 29.21
C ILE A 186 -25.96 -8.68 28.58
N PRO A 187 -27.24 -8.30 28.65
CA PRO A 187 -28.32 -9.05 28.02
C PRO A 187 -28.17 -9.18 26.50
N TYR A 188 -27.63 -8.16 25.82
CA TYR A 188 -27.38 -8.17 24.38
C TYR A 188 -26.17 -9.00 24.03
N ARG A 189 -25.09 -8.88 24.82
CA ARG A 189 -23.89 -9.72 24.68
C ARG A 189 -24.23 -11.21 24.75
N ARG A 190 -25.12 -11.63 25.65
CA ARG A 190 -25.58 -13.03 25.75
C ARG A 190 -26.33 -13.52 24.51
N LYS A 191 -26.92 -12.61 23.73
CA LYS A 191 -27.62 -12.92 22.47
C LYS A 191 -26.68 -12.96 21.26
N PHE A 192 -25.37 -12.81 21.46
CA PHE A 192 -24.39 -12.86 20.37
C PHE A 192 -24.47 -14.13 19.51
N PRO A 193 -24.57 -15.36 20.06
CA PRO A 193 -24.67 -16.57 19.24
C PRO A 193 -25.91 -16.56 18.33
N GLN A 194 -27.04 -16.06 18.84
CA GLN A 194 -28.29 -15.93 18.10
C GLN A 194 -28.17 -14.89 16.98
N ALA A 195 -27.58 -13.73 17.27
CA ALA A 195 -27.32 -12.68 16.29
C ALA A 195 -26.35 -13.16 15.20
N TYR A 196 -25.28 -13.88 15.59
CA TYR A 196 -24.31 -14.46 14.66
C TYR A 196 -24.96 -15.48 13.74
N ASN A 197 -25.75 -16.43 14.29
CA ASN A 197 -26.47 -17.41 13.48
C ASN A 197 -27.41 -16.74 12.47
N PHE A 198 -28.18 -15.74 12.92
CA PHE A 198 -29.07 -14.98 12.04
C PHE A 198 -28.31 -14.29 10.90
N CYS A 199 -27.22 -13.58 11.20
CA CYS A 199 -26.38 -12.93 10.20
C CYS A 199 -25.73 -13.93 9.25
N PHE A 200 -25.30 -15.10 9.75
CA PHE A 200 -24.70 -16.15 8.94
C PHE A 200 -25.70 -16.71 7.92
N ARG A 201 -26.91 -17.08 8.37
CA ARG A 201 -27.96 -17.62 7.49
C ARG A 201 -28.34 -16.61 6.40
N LYS A 202 -28.42 -15.32 6.73
CA LYS A 202 -28.61 -14.24 5.74
C LYS A 202 -27.46 -14.15 4.74
N PHE A 203 -26.22 -14.21 5.22
CA PHE A 203 -25.03 -14.16 4.39
C PHE A 203 -24.98 -15.34 3.40
N ILE A 204 -25.19 -16.57 3.89
CA ILE A 204 -25.23 -17.76 3.02
C ILE A 204 -26.39 -17.70 2.02
N ALA A 205 -27.58 -17.27 2.44
CA ALA A 205 -28.72 -17.13 1.52
C ALA A 205 -28.41 -16.14 0.38
N ARG A 206 -27.73 -15.03 0.70
CA ARG A 206 -27.27 -14.06 -0.30
C ARG A 206 -26.26 -14.66 -1.27
N GLU A 207 -25.23 -15.33 -0.76
CA GLU A 207 -24.19 -15.95 -1.60
C GLU A 207 -24.73 -17.12 -2.44
N LYS A 208 -25.79 -17.81 -1.98
CA LYS A 208 -26.49 -18.82 -2.79
C LYS A 208 -27.29 -18.21 -3.94
N ALA A 209 -27.94 -17.08 -3.71
CA ALA A 209 -28.78 -16.41 -4.70
C ALA A 209 -27.95 -15.65 -5.75
N ASN A 210 -26.87 -14.98 -5.32
CA ASN A 210 -25.95 -14.26 -6.18
C ASN A 210 -24.51 -14.44 -5.65
N PRO A 211 -23.77 -15.45 -6.14
CA PRO A 211 -22.42 -15.73 -5.68
C PRO A 211 -21.50 -14.57 -6.04
N LEU A 212 -20.99 -13.87 -5.02
CA LEU A 212 -20.08 -12.73 -5.20
C LEU A 212 -18.70 -13.02 -4.59
N LEU A 213 -18.68 -13.74 -3.48
CA LEU A 213 -17.48 -13.94 -2.66
C LEU A 213 -17.11 -15.41 -2.52
N LEU A 214 -18.09 -16.32 -2.56
CA LEU A 214 -17.89 -17.74 -2.25
C LEU A 214 -18.30 -18.66 -3.41
N THR A 215 -17.56 -19.75 -3.58
CA THR A 215 -17.97 -20.83 -4.48
C THR A 215 -19.04 -21.71 -3.82
N ARG A 216 -19.74 -22.52 -4.63
CA ARG A 216 -20.71 -23.51 -4.10
C ARG A 216 -20.07 -24.51 -3.14
N TYR A 217 -18.80 -24.84 -3.36
CA TYR A 217 -18.04 -25.71 -2.45
C TYR A 217 -17.81 -25.04 -1.11
N ASP A 218 -17.34 -23.79 -1.11
CA ASP A 218 -17.08 -23.02 0.12
C ASP A 218 -18.36 -22.86 0.97
N ILE A 219 -19.49 -22.57 0.31
CA ILE A 219 -20.79 -22.48 0.98
C ILE A 219 -21.13 -23.80 1.70
N ARG A 220 -20.93 -24.94 1.04
CA ARG A 220 -21.22 -26.26 1.63
C ARG A 220 -20.35 -26.55 2.84
N VAL A 221 -19.05 -26.24 2.74
CA VAL A 221 -18.09 -26.43 3.84
C VAL A 221 -18.45 -25.56 5.04
N LEU A 222 -18.78 -24.29 4.79
CA LEU A 222 -19.20 -23.36 5.85
C LEU A 222 -20.49 -23.82 6.53
N GLU A 223 -21.46 -24.32 5.78
CA GLU A 223 -22.72 -24.81 6.35
C GLU A 223 -22.53 -26.08 7.20
N GLN A 224 -21.66 -27.00 6.80
CA GLN A 224 -21.42 -28.26 7.52
C GLN A 224 -20.89 -28.06 8.95
N GLY A 225 -20.06 -27.04 9.18
CA GLY A 225 -19.48 -26.75 10.50
C GLY A 225 -20.24 -25.72 11.34
N HIS A 226 -21.25 -25.04 10.76
CA HIS A 226 -21.85 -23.86 11.38
C HIS A 226 -22.71 -24.17 12.60
N ASP A 227 -23.53 -25.22 12.55
CA ASP A 227 -24.44 -25.52 13.66
C ASP A 227 -23.68 -25.92 14.92
N GLU A 228 -22.59 -26.68 14.76
CA GLU A 228 -21.68 -27.02 15.86
C GLU A 228 -20.95 -25.79 16.40
N LEU A 229 -20.51 -24.89 15.52
CA LEU A 229 -19.88 -23.63 15.91
C LEU A 229 -20.85 -22.74 16.72
N VAL A 230 -22.12 -22.63 16.30
CA VAL A 230 -23.15 -21.86 17.03
C VAL A 230 -23.48 -22.50 18.38
N ARG A 231 -23.51 -23.83 18.45
CA ARG A 231 -23.68 -24.56 19.71
C ARG A 231 -22.53 -24.24 20.68
N ARG A 232 -21.28 -24.38 20.24
CA ARG A 232 -20.09 -24.02 21.02
C ARG A 232 -20.08 -22.55 21.45
N LEU A 233 -20.47 -21.62 20.57
CA LEU A 233 -20.61 -20.20 20.91
C LEU A 233 -21.64 -19.95 22.03
N SER A 234 -22.67 -20.80 22.12
CA SER A 234 -23.75 -20.67 23.11
C SER A 234 -23.38 -21.31 24.46
N GLU A 235 -22.80 -22.51 24.43
CA GLU A 235 -22.53 -23.32 25.61
C GLU A 235 -21.13 -23.03 26.21
N GLU A 236 -20.12 -22.84 25.36
CA GLU A 236 -18.72 -22.69 25.75
C GLU A 236 -18.02 -21.53 25.01
N PRO A 237 -18.50 -20.27 25.15
CA PRO A 237 -18.02 -19.15 24.34
C PRO A 237 -16.52 -18.86 24.47
N LYS A 238 -15.87 -19.32 25.56
CA LYS A 238 -14.42 -19.16 25.77
C LYS A 238 -13.57 -20.11 24.92
N THR A 239 -14.13 -21.20 24.41
CA THR A 239 -13.40 -22.20 23.61
C THR A 239 -13.38 -21.88 22.12
N VAL A 240 -14.20 -20.91 21.69
CA VAL A 240 -14.29 -20.48 20.28
C VAL A 240 -13.33 -19.32 20.04
N LYS A 241 -12.36 -19.51 19.13
CA LYS A 241 -11.46 -18.45 18.69
C LYS A 241 -12.15 -17.56 17.67
N VAL A 242 -11.84 -16.26 17.68
CA VAL A 242 -12.37 -15.29 16.70
C VAL A 242 -12.03 -15.71 15.26
N THR A 243 -10.90 -16.38 15.05
CA THR A 243 -10.46 -16.90 13.74
C THR A 243 -11.34 -18.02 13.20
N GLU A 244 -12.13 -18.69 14.04
CA GLU A 244 -13.11 -19.69 13.61
C GLU A 244 -14.41 -19.04 13.11
N LEU A 245 -14.60 -17.74 13.35
CA LEU A 245 -15.79 -17.00 12.94
C LEU A 245 -15.58 -16.34 11.57
N ASN A 246 -16.62 -16.32 10.76
CA ASN A 246 -16.60 -15.53 9.53
C ASN A 246 -16.54 -14.04 9.90
N GLY A 247 -15.49 -13.34 9.48
CA GLY A 247 -15.22 -11.97 9.88
C GLY A 247 -16.33 -10.98 9.50
N TYR A 248 -16.93 -11.13 8.32
CA TYR A 248 -18.05 -10.29 7.89
C TYR A 248 -19.28 -10.52 8.75
N VAL A 249 -19.67 -11.78 8.94
CA VAL A 249 -20.83 -12.15 9.79
C VAL A 249 -20.62 -11.71 11.23
N TYR A 250 -19.40 -11.86 11.75
CA TYR A 250 -19.01 -11.44 13.09
C TYR A 250 -19.23 -9.93 13.30
N GLN A 251 -18.79 -9.09 12.36
CA GLN A 251 -19.01 -7.65 12.41
C GLN A 251 -20.50 -7.29 12.31
N GLN A 252 -21.25 -7.94 11.41
CA GLN A 252 -22.69 -7.71 11.26
C GLN A 252 -23.48 -8.10 12.51
N ALA A 253 -23.11 -9.19 13.18
CA ALA A 253 -23.72 -9.60 14.45
C ALA A 253 -23.49 -8.56 15.55
N LYS A 254 -22.28 -7.99 15.64
CA LYS A 254 -21.97 -6.88 16.56
C LYS A 254 -22.79 -5.65 16.24
N ASN A 255 -22.85 -5.24 14.97
CA ASN A 255 -23.68 -4.12 14.52
C ASN A 255 -25.13 -4.29 15.00
N LEU A 256 -25.71 -5.46 14.73
CA LEU A 256 -27.11 -5.76 15.08
C LEU A 256 -27.37 -5.59 16.58
N LEU A 257 -26.49 -6.11 17.43
CA LEU A 257 -26.66 -6.00 18.89
C LEU A 257 -26.50 -4.58 19.41
N VAL A 258 -25.52 -3.84 18.90
CA VAL A 258 -25.29 -2.44 19.29
C VAL A 258 -26.46 -1.56 18.86
N VAL A 259 -26.92 -1.69 17.62
CA VAL A 259 -28.08 -0.95 17.12
C VAL A 259 -29.32 -1.27 17.94
N LYS A 260 -29.54 -2.54 18.27
CA LYS A 260 -30.69 -2.95 19.10
C LYS A 260 -30.61 -2.35 20.51
N PHE A 261 -29.44 -2.37 21.12
CA PHE A 261 -29.22 -1.74 22.43
C PHE A 261 -29.48 -0.24 22.39
N LEU A 262 -28.92 0.48 21.42
CA LEU A 262 -29.08 1.93 21.30
C LEU A 262 -30.55 2.34 21.08
N LYS A 263 -31.30 1.57 20.30
CA LYS A 263 -32.75 1.81 20.08
C LYS A 263 -33.62 1.58 21.31
N GLU A 264 -33.25 0.60 22.13
CA GLU A 264 -34.04 0.20 23.31
C GLU A 264 -33.67 1.02 24.56
N ASN A 265 -32.60 1.82 24.52
CA ASN A 265 -32.03 2.54 25.67
C ASN A 265 -31.71 3.99 25.32
N GLU A 266 -32.61 4.68 24.62
CA GLU A 266 -32.47 6.10 24.26
C GLU A 266 -32.26 6.99 25.51
N ASP A 267 -32.83 6.61 26.65
CA ASP A 267 -32.81 7.39 27.91
C ASP A 267 -31.57 7.18 28.81
N LEU A 268 -30.75 6.14 28.58
CA LEU A 268 -29.53 5.86 29.39
C LEU A 268 -28.29 6.63 28.88
N CYS A 269 -28.53 7.66 28.07
CA CYS A 269 -27.52 8.31 27.23
C CYS A 269 -27.42 9.83 27.41
N THR A 270 -27.83 10.38 28.56
CA THR A 270 -27.43 11.70 29.08
C THR A 270 -26.26 11.60 30.04
#